data_AF-A0A0H3ALD6-F1
#
_entry.id   AF-A0A0H3ALD6-F1
#
_cell.length_a   1.000
_cell.length_b   1.000
_cell.length_c   1.000
_cell.angle_alpha   90.00
_cell.angle_beta   90.00
_cell.angle_gamma   90.00
#
_symmetry.space_group_name_H-M   'P 1'
#
loop_
_entity.id
_entity.type
_entity.pdbx_description
1 polymer ?
#
loop_
_entity_poly.entity_id
_entity_poly.type
_entity_poly.pdbx_seq_one_letter_code
_entity_poly.pdbx_strand_id
1 'polypeptide(L)'
;MFLIMSGAYVGQELESEFGRIPPSFLPLGNRRLFQHQVALAPQGVKVYLSLPESYVVSEIDLQWLEQNQVTIIATPDGLSLGASLVAALNISGHSLNAPLHILYGDTLFNQLPVGDDIVSVSTAKDSYNWAVLTNDDVDWLQDANTPMSHESQRIIDGYFKFSHPRELVRCITQSEWKFIAGLNRYHKSVGLSAVNSIGWLDFGHVNTYYHSKAEFTTQRAFNELTITAKWIEKSSIKNQKIAAEAYWFDNLPMAMRGFIPQYLGSQNSEGKISYRLEYLYLTALNELFVFSRLPSQIWQKILASAVEFLSLCLEQAVEPNAPINTLDILFADKTALRLNEFCAARHITLEDQWQFAGQDISLAQILRDSQKHLPDGKPLLGVLHGDFCFSNILYDFRANKIKTIDPRGMTPDGQKTLYGDIRYDLAKLSHSILGLYDWIIAGYYHVEIADNAIELKIAEQSHHKETQQGFIELIEQTFGLTAKNLYAMQIQLFLSMLPLHADDRRRQDALFANAFRLHQILLRLDQ
;
A
#
# COMPACT_ATOMS: atom_id res chain seq x y z
N MET A 1 12.80 -3.19 -27.29
CA MET A 1 12.61 -2.25 -26.16
C MET A 1 11.26 -2.48 -25.52
N PHE A 2 11.16 -2.39 -24.19
CA PHE A 2 9.88 -2.33 -23.47
C PHE A 2 9.79 -0.97 -22.76
N LEU A 3 8.93 -0.09 -23.26
CA LEU A 3 8.76 1.27 -22.74
C LEU A 3 7.45 1.36 -21.95
N ILE A 4 7.57 1.62 -20.65
CA ILE A 4 6.46 2.00 -19.78
C ILE A 4 6.35 3.52 -19.83
N MET A 5 5.22 4.02 -20.34
CA MET A 5 4.96 5.44 -20.55
C MET A 5 4.29 6.06 -19.33
N SER A 6 5.08 6.59 -18.41
CA SER A 6 4.59 7.28 -17.20
C SER A 6 5.09 8.72 -17.12
N GLY A 7 5.33 9.37 -18.27
CA GLY A 7 5.89 10.72 -18.39
C GLY A 7 4.97 11.88 -17.99
N ALA A 8 3.76 11.59 -17.49
CA ALA A 8 2.80 12.56 -17.00
C ALA A 8 2.47 12.28 -15.52
N TYR A 9 1.73 13.21 -14.89
CA TYR A 9 1.14 13.02 -13.57
C TYR A 9 -0.26 12.42 -13.69
N VAL A 10 -0.74 11.75 -12.65
CA VAL A 10 -2.13 11.26 -12.57
C VAL A 10 -3.13 12.42 -12.66
N GLY A 11 -4.36 12.12 -13.11
CA GLY A 11 -5.42 13.12 -13.19
C GLY A 11 -5.87 13.64 -11.82
N GLN A 12 -6.59 14.77 -11.81
CA GLN A 12 -6.97 15.50 -10.60
C GLN A 12 -7.70 14.66 -9.53
N GLU A 13 -8.54 13.70 -9.96
CA GLU A 13 -9.26 12.80 -9.05
C GLU A 13 -8.28 11.93 -8.24
N LEU A 14 -7.35 11.27 -8.92
CA LEU A 14 -6.31 10.44 -8.29
C LEU A 14 -5.29 11.29 -7.53
N GLU A 15 -4.94 12.47 -8.06
CA GLU A 15 -4.05 13.41 -7.37
C GLU A 15 -4.63 13.84 -6.00
N SER A 16 -5.96 13.96 -5.88
CA SER A 16 -6.60 14.30 -4.60
C SER A 16 -6.48 13.21 -3.53
N GLU A 17 -6.30 11.94 -3.93
CA GLU A 17 -6.19 10.79 -3.01
C GLU A 17 -4.76 10.29 -2.80
N PHE A 18 -3.89 10.44 -3.81
CA PHE A 18 -2.52 9.92 -3.78
C PHE A 18 -1.45 11.02 -3.85
N GLY A 19 -1.84 12.28 -4.03
CA GLY A 19 -0.92 13.38 -4.31
C GLY A 19 -0.38 13.35 -5.74
N ARG A 20 0.44 14.34 -6.06
CA ARG A 20 1.00 14.53 -7.40
C ARG A 20 2.10 13.51 -7.69
N ILE A 21 1.72 12.36 -8.25
CA ILE A 21 2.62 11.26 -8.62
C ILE A 21 2.42 10.80 -10.07
N PRO A 22 3.42 10.17 -10.70
CA PRO A 22 3.25 9.52 -12.00
C PRO A 22 2.35 8.29 -11.89
N PRO A 23 1.60 7.91 -12.95
CA PRO A 23 0.71 6.76 -12.92
C PRO A 23 1.37 5.43 -12.50
N SER A 24 2.57 5.13 -13.00
CA SER A 24 3.31 3.92 -12.62
C SER A 24 3.73 3.88 -11.15
N PHE A 25 3.57 4.99 -10.42
CA PHE A 25 3.85 5.07 -8.98
C PHE A 25 2.61 4.87 -8.11
N LEU A 26 1.41 4.71 -8.69
CA LEU A 26 0.21 4.37 -7.93
C LEU A 26 0.42 3.08 -7.11
N PRO A 27 -0.14 2.98 -5.88
CA PRO A 27 0.01 1.79 -5.06
C PRO A 27 -0.89 0.65 -5.56
N LEU A 28 -0.36 -0.57 -5.51
CA LEU A 28 -1.09 -1.80 -5.80
C LEU A 28 -0.53 -2.97 -5.00
N GLY A 29 -1.25 -3.39 -3.95
CA GLY A 29 -0.88 -4.56 -3.15
C GLY A 29 0.38 -4.33 -2.33
N ASN A 30 0.43 -3.20 -1.62
CA ASN A 30 1.57 -2.75 -0.81
C ASN A 30 2.89 -2.62 -1.59
N ARG A 31 2.79 -2.27 -2.87
CA ARG A 31 3.91 -2.08 -3.82
C ARG A 31 3.57 -0.99 -4.83
N ARG A 32 4.58 -0.45 -5.52
CA ARG A 32 4.38 0.45 -6.66
C ARG A 32 3.88 -0.31 -7.89
N LEU A 33 2.99 0.29 -8.68
CA LEU A 33 2.46 -0.29 -9.91
C LEU A 33 3.58 -0.69 -10.89
N PHE A 34 4.65 0.11 -11.01
CA PHE A 34 5.79 -0.21 -11.88
C PHE A 34 6.43 -1.57 -11.57
N GLN A 35 6.38 -2.04 -10.32
CA GLN A 35 6.97 -3.33 -9.97
C GLN A 35 6.24 -4.48 -10.65
N HIS A 36 4.92 -4.36 -10.80
CA HIS A 36 4.10 -5.34 -11.52
C HIS A 36 4.24 -5.16 -13.04
N GLN A 37 4.36 -3.92 -13.52
CA GLN A 37 4.55 -3.63 -14.96
C GLN A 37 5.90 -4.14 -15.48
N VAL A 38 6.97 -3.98 -14.70
CA VAL A 38 8.30 -4.49 -15.04
C VAL A 38 8.29 -6.02 -15.12
N ALA A 39 7.52 -6.70 -14.26
CA ALA A 39 7.38 -8.16 -14.29
C ALA A 39 6.67 -8.68 -15.57
N LEU A 40 5.95 -7.82 -16.30
CA LEU A 40 5.34 -8.18 -17.59
C LEU A 40 6.32 -8.14 -18.76
N ALA A 41 7.48 -7.50 -18.60
CA ALA A 41 8.42 -7.31 -19.71
C ALA A 41 8.89 -8.68 -20.26
N PRO A 42 8.87 -8.88 -21.59
CA PRO A 42 9.37 -10.12 -22.19
C PRO A 42 10.86 -10.35 -21.88
N GLN A 43 11.25 -11.61 -21.72
CA GLN A 43 12.65 -11.98 -21.44
C GLN A 43 13.61 -11.45 -22.53
N GLY A 44 14.77 -10.95 -22.10
CA GLY A 44 15.81 -10.42 -22.99
C GLY A 44 15.52 -9.02 -23.56
N VAL A 45 14.40 -8.40 -23.21
CA VAL A 45 14.05 -7.05 -23.65
C VAL A 45 14.47 -6.02 -22.60
N LYS A 46 15.21 -4.98 -23.02
CA LYS A 46 15.55 -3.84 -22.15
C LYS A 46 14.30 -3.04 -21.77
N VAL A 47 14.15 -2.78 -20.48
CA VAL A 47 13.00 -2.07 -19.89
C VAL A 47 13.35 -0.61 -19.63
N TYR A 48 12.44 0.27 -20.02
CA TYR A 48 12.53 1.70 -19.83
C TYR A 48 11.25 2.23 -19.18
N LEU A 49 11.38 3.19 -18.28
CA LEU A 49 10.27 3.85 -17.62
C LEU A 49 10.40 5.36 -17.85
N SER A 50 9.46 5.96 -18.60
CA SER A 50 9.43 7.42 -18.72
C SER A 50 8.78 8.06 -17.51
N LEU A 51 9.33 9.17 -17.04
CA LEU A 51 8.81 9.95 -15.92
C LEU A 51 8.88 11.46 -16.25
N PRO A 52 8.01 12.29 -15.66
CA PRO A 52 8.15 13.74 -15.78
C PRO A 52 9.51 14.18 -15.27
N GLU A 53 10.19 15.09 -15.97
CA GLU A 53 11.49 15.61 -15.57
C GLU A 53 11.44 16.30 -14.20
N SER A 54 10.30 16.87 -13.83
CA SER A 54 10.09 17.45 -12.50
C SER A 54 9.90 16.44 -11.37
N TYR A 55 9.73 15.14 -11.66
CA TYR A 55 9.47 14.13 -10.64
C TYR A 55 10.77 13.57 -10.04
N VAL A 56 10.96 13.81 -8.74
CA VAL A 56 12.07 13.22 -7.98
C VAL A 56 11.70 11.83 -7.51
N VAL A 57 12.37 10.80 -8.01
CA VAL A 57 12.20 9.40 -7.57
C VAL A 57 12.87 9.22 -6.20
N SER A 58 12.26 8.42 -5.30
CA SER A 58 12.87 8.12 -4.00
C SER A 58 14.13 7.27 -4.17
N GLU A 59 15.10 7.36 -3.25
CA GLU A 59 16.34 6.58 -3.32
C GLU A 59 16.07 5.07 -3.39
N ILE A 60 15.08 4.57 -2.64
CA ILE A 60 14.74 3.14 -2.63
C ILE A 60 14.05 2.72 -3.92
N ASP A 61 13.13 3.52 -4.46
CA ASP A 61 12.51 3.23 -5.75
C ASP A 61 13.57 3.21 -6.86
N LEU A 62 14.51 4.16 -6.83
CA LEU A 62 15.63 4.22 -7.78
C LEU A 62 16.53 2.99 -7.67
N GLN A 63 16.93 2.60 -6.46
CA GLN A 63 17.72 1.38 -6.22
C GLN A 63 16.99 0.13 -6.71
N TRP A 64 15.68 0.03 -6.48
CA TRP A 64 14.88 -1.10 -6.98
C TRP A 64 14.87 -1.14 -8.50
N LEU A 65 14.66 0.01 -9.16
CA LEU A 65 14.65 0.13 -10.63
C LEU A 65 16.01 -0.25 -11.21
N GLU A 66 17.11 0.20 -10.61
CA GLU A 66 18.48 -0.13 -11.03
C GLU A 66 18.78 -1.64 -10.86
N GLN A 67 18.42 -2.23 -9.72
CA GLN A 67 18.58 -3.67 -9.46
C GLN A 67 17.80 -4.53 -10.45
N ASN A 68 16.67 -4.03 -10.95
CA ASN A 68 15.85 -4.69 -11.97
C ASN A 68 16.19 -4.24 -13.40
N GLN A 69 17.33 -3.55 -13.60
CA GLN A 69 17.83 -3.12 -14.91
C GLN A 69 16.86 -2.23 -15.70
N VAL A 70 16.05 -1.43 -15.00
CA VAL A 70 15.11 -0.48 -15.59
C VAL A 70 15.82 0.86 -15.80
N THR A 71 15.81 1.37 -17.02
CA THR A 71 16.36 2.69 -17.34
C THR A 71 15.27 3.76 -17.25
N ILE A 72 15.45 4.74 -16.36
CA ILE A 72 14.54 5.90 -16.27
C ILE A 72 14.82 6.86 -17.42
N ILE A 73 13.76 7.34 -18.06
CA ILE A 73 13.82 8.40 -19.07
C ILE A 73 13.07 9.62 -18.53
N ALA A 74 13.79 10.67 -18.20
CA ALA A 74 13.17 11.96 -17.89
C ALA A 74 12.59 12.56 -19.18
N THR A 75 11.29 12.77 -19.23
CA THR A 75 10.59 13.43 -20.34
C THR A 75 10.08 14.80 -19.91
N PRO A 76 10.16 15.83 -20.77
CA PRO A 76 9.62 17.15 -20.45
C PRO A 76 8.16 17.08 -19.99
N ASP A 77 7.83 17.88 -18.99
CA ASP A 77 6.49 17.98 -18.42
C ASP A 77 5.47 18.49 -19.45
N GLY A 78 4.23 17.99 -19.36
CA GLY A 78 3.10 18.51 -20.14
C GLY A 78 3.08 18.13 -21.62
N LEU A 79 3.95 17.23 -22.07
CA LEU A 79 3.91 16.70 -23.43
C LEU A 79 2.62 15.90 -23.69
N SER A 80 2.10 16.02 -24.91
CA SER A 80 1.07 15.10 -25.40
C SER A 80 1.61 13.67 -25.45
N LEU A 81 0.73 12.67 -25.45
CA LEU A 81 1.14 11.27 -25.49
C LEU A 81 2.09 10.96 -26.66
N GLY A 82 1.77 11.44 -27.89
CA GLY A 82 2.61 11.21 -29.05
C GLY A 82 3.95 11.95 -28.97
N ALA A 83 3.98 13.17 -28.44
CA ALA A 83 5.22 13.91 -28.22
C ALA A 83 6.10 13.24 -27.13
N SER A 84 5.48 12.78 -26.05
CA SER A 84 6.15 12.07 -24.95
C SER A 84 6.78 10.77 -25.44
N LEU A 85 6.09 9.99 -26.29
CA LEU A 85 6.64 8.78 -26.89
C LEU A 85 7.87 9.09 -27.73
N VAL A 86 7.78 10.05 -28.67
CA VAL A 86 8.92 10.38 -29.54
C VAL A 86 10.09 10.94 -28.73
N ALA A 87 9.82 11.79 -27.73
CA ALA A 87 10.84 12.29 -26.81
C ALA A 87 11.52 11.13 -26.06
N ALA A 88 10.74 10.21 -25.48
CA ALA A 88 11.27 9.07 -24.74
C ALA A 88 12.15 8.18 -25.62
N LEU A 89 11.72 7.88 -26.85
CA LEU A 89 12.51 7.07 -27.79
C LEU A 89 13.83 7.75 -28.16
N ASN A 90 13.82 9.06 -28.41
CA ASN A 90 15.04 9.79 -28.74
C ASN A 90 16.01 9.90 -27.55
N ILE A 91 15.51 10.21 -26.36
CA ILE A 91 16.33 10.34 -25.13
C ILE A 91 16.91 8.98 -24.70
N SER A 92 16.17 7.89 -24.91
CA SER A 92 16.60 6.54 -24.52
C SER A 92 17.92 6.10 -25.17
N GLY A 93 18.31 6.69 -26.30
CA GLY A 93 19.44 6.27 -27.12
C GLY A 93 19.28 4.85 -27.69
N HIS A 94 18.11 4.24 -27.57
CA HIS A 94 17.87 2.87 -28.03
C HIS A 94 17.79 2.80 -29.56
N SER A 95 18.30 1.71 -30.14
CA SER A 95 18.21 1.51 -31.58
C SER A 95 16.76 1.29 -31.99
N LEU A 96 16.28 2.08 -32.95
CA LEU A 96 14.96 1.94 -33.57
C LEU A 96 14.90 0.81 -34.63
N ASN A 97 15.88 -0.10 -34.62
CA ASN A 97 15.95 -1.26 -35.53
C ASN A 97 15.44 -2.56 -34.88
N ALA A 98 15.08 -2.53 -33.59
CA ALA A 98 14.53 -3.68 -32.86
C ALA A 98 13.06 -3.42 -32.50
N PRO A 99 12.24 -4.47 -32.29
CA PRO A 99 10.83 -4.30 -31.92
C PRO A 99 10.65 -3.44 -30.66
N LEU A 100 9.59 -2.62 -30.67
CA LEU A 100 9.19 -1.73 -29.58
C LEU A 100 7.88 -2.21 -28.97
N HIS A 101 7.89 -2.45 -27.67
CA HIS A 101 6.69 -2.63 -26.85
C HIS A 101 6.42 -1.32 -26.12
N ILE A 102 5.16 -0.90 -26.11
CA ILE A 102 4.69 0.29 -25.38
C ILE A 102 3.61 -0.17 -24.41
N LEU A 103 3.73 0.23 -23.14
CA LEU A 103 2.73 0.05 -22.10
C LEU A 103 2.44 1.42 -21.47
N TYR A 104 1.18 1.83 -21.36
CA TYR A 104 0.83 3.03 -20.60
C TYR A 104 1.08 2.84 -19.09
N GLY A 105 1.50 3.91 -18.43
CA GLY A 105 1.92 3.88 -17.03
C GLY A 105 0.79 3.59 -16.03
N ASP A 106 -0.46 3.81 -16.41
CA ASP A 106 -1.68 3.51 -15.66
C ASP A 106 -2.28 2.13 -15.99
N THR A 107 -1.59 1.30 -16.76
CA THR A 107 -2.14 0.04 -17.27
C THR A 107 -1.38 -1.17 -16.75
N LEU A 108 -2.10 -2.24 -16.42
CA LEU A 108 -1.54 -3.57 -16.12
C LEU A 108 -2.32 -4.67 -16.85
N PHE A 109 -1.64 -5.77 -17.15
CA PHE A 109 -2.25 -6.97 -17.73
C PHE A 109 -1.87 -8.20 -16.91
N ASN A 110 -2.68 -9.25 -16.99
CA ASN A 110 -2.27 -10.58 -16.51
C ASN A 110 -1.20 -11.19 -17.43
N GLN A 111 -1.42 -11.06 -18.73
CA GLN A 111 -0.51 -11.53 -19.78
C GLN A 111 -0.53 -10.53 -20.93
N LEU A 112 0.66 -10.19 -21.45
CA LEU A 112 0.75 -9.32 -22.61
C LEU A 112 0.23 -10.03 -23.87
N PRO A 113 -0.54 -9.33 -24.72
CA PRO A 113 -0.89 -9.81 -26.05
C PRO A 113 0.34 -10.21 -26.88
N VAL A 114 0.20 -11.30 -27.62
CA VAL A 114 1.24 -11.87 -28.49
C VAL A 114 0.95 -11.53 -29.94
N GLY A 115 1.99 -11.20 -30.70
CA GLY A 115 1.93 -10.80 -32.10
C GLY A 115 3.04 -9.82 -32.43
N ASP A 116 3.06 -9.29 -33.64
CA ASP A 116 3.87 -8.14 -34.08
C ASP A 116 2.93 -7.13 -34.76
N ASP A 117 3.24 -5.84 -34.66
CA ASP A 117 2.40 -4.76 -35.19
C ASP A 117 0.95 -4.85 -34.70
N ILE A 118 0.80 -4.87 -33.39
CA ILE A 118 -0.49 -5.04 -32.71
C ILE A 118 -0.88 -3.84 -31.87
N VAL A 119 -2.18 -3.61 -31.84
CA VAL A 119 -2.87 -2.77 -30.86
C VAL A 119 -3.69 -3.68 -29.97
N SER A 120 -3.46 -3.58 -28.67
CA SER A 120 -4.25 -4.31 -27.69
C SER A 120 -5.59 -3.62 -27.48
N VAL A 121 -6.66 -4.42 -27.42
CA VAL A 121 -8.01 -3.92 -27.23
C VAL A 121 -8.79 -4.70 -26.18
N SER A 122 -9.63 -3.98 -25.44
CA SER A 122 -10.56 -4.50 -24.45
C SER A 122 -11.98 -4.07 -24.74
N THR A 123 -12.97 -4.73 -24.15
CA THR A 123 -14.35 -4.24 -24.15
C THR A 123 -14.56 -3.32 -22.95
N ALA A 124 -14.90 -2.07 -23.20
CA ALA A 124 -15.22 -1.11 -22.13
C ALA A 124 -16.42 -1.61 -21.31
N LYS A 125 -16.28 -1.63 -19.97
CA LYS A 125 -17.39 -1.85 -19.04
C LYS A 125 -18.01 -0.54 -18.53
N ASP A 126 -17.23 0.54 -18.56
CA ASP A 126 -17.58 1.86 -18.04
C ASP A 126 -17.56 2.93 -19.14
N SER A 127 -18.13 4.10 -18.89
CA SER A 127 -18.24 5.20 -19.86
C SER A 127 -17.09 6.21 -19.75
N TYR A 128 -15.84 5.76 -19.88
CA TYR A 128 -14.68 6.65 -19.97
C TYR A 128 -14.28 6.93 -21.41
N ASN A 129 -13.60 8.07 -21.61
CA ASN A 129 -13.21 8.58 -22.92
C ASN A 129 -11.95 7.87 -23.45
N TRP A 130 -12.06 6.58 -23.78
CA TRP A 130 -11.00 5.82 -24.43
C TRP A 130 -11.07 5.92 -25.96
N ALA A 131 -9.93 5.75 -26.63
CA ALA A 131 -9.90 5.63 -28.08
C ALA A 131 -10.59 4.32 -28.52
N VAL A 132 -11.43 4.39 -29.55
CA VAL A 132 -12.28 3.28 -29.99
C VAL A 132 -11.79 2.74 -31.34
N LEU A 133 -11.82 1.41 -31.48
CA LEU A 133 -11.59 0.72 -32.74
C LEU A 133 -12.83 0.82 -33.64
N THR A 134 -12.66 1.28 -34.87
CA THR A 134 -13.76 1.36 -35.85
C THR A 134 -13.68 0.23 -36.87
N ASN A 135 -14.76 0.04 -37.63
CA ASN A 135 -14.78 -0.87 -38.78
C ASN A 135 -14.30 -0.17 -40.08
N ASP A 136 -13.70 1.02 -40.00
CA ASP A 136 -13.23 1.80 -41.16
C ASP A 136 -11.70 1.68 -41.28
N ASP A 137 -11.19 1.20 -42.41
CA ASP A 137 -9.75 1.07 -42.67
C ASP A 137 -9.02 2.43 -42.79
N VAL A 138 -9.76 3.52 -43.05
CA VAL A 138 -9.18 4.88 -43.19
C VAL A 138 -8.97 5.54 -41.83
N ASP A 139 -9.97 5.44 -40.95
CA ASP A 139 -9.98 5.95 -39.57
C ASP A 139 -10.15 4.80 -38.57
N TRP A 140 -9.24 3.83 -38.68
CA TRP A 140 -9.22 2.58 -37.92
C TRP A 140 -9.32 2.79 -36.40
N LEU A 141 -8.77 3.90 -35.91
CA LEU A 141 -8.91 4.38 -34.53
C LEU A 141 -9.49 5.80 -34.50
N GLN A 142 -10.45 6.03 -33.60
CA GLN A 142 -11.04 7.35 -33.35
C GLN A 142 -10.88 7.78 -31.88
N ASP A 143 -10.68 9.08 -31.68
CA ASP A 143 -10.71 9.69 -30.34
C ASP A 143 -12.13 9.68 -29.76
N ALA A 144 -12.22 9.59 -28.44
CA ALA A 144 -13.47 9.51 -27.67
C ALA A 144 -14.45 10.69 -27.85
N ASN A 145 -14.02 11.80 -28.46
CA ASN A 145 -14.84 13.01 -28.62
C ASN A 145 -15.88 12.91 -29.75
N THR A 146 -16.03 11.74 -30.37
CA THR A 146 -16.97 11.51 -31.48
C THR A 146 -18.23 10.82 -30.94
N PRO A 147 -19.42 11.45 -30.98
CA PRO A 147 -20.64 10.85 -30.41
C PRO A 147 -21.08 9.64 -31.25
N MET A 148 -21.01 8.44 -30.67
CA MET A 148 -21.41 7.20 -31.35
C MET A 148 -22.11 6.19 -30.41
N SER A 149 -22.89 5.29 -31.03
CA SER A 149 -23.96 4.46 -30.46
C SER A 149 -23.52 3.33 -29.50
N HIS A 150 -24.47 2.94 -28.65
CA HIS A 150 -24.45 2.00 -27.51
C HIS A 150 -24.01 0.52 -27.73
N GLU A 151 -23.21 0.19 -28.74
CA GLU A 151 -22.68 -1.19 -28.87
C GLU A 151 -21.39 -1.39 -28.06
N SER A 152 -21.07 -2.63 -27.68
CA SER A 152 -19.89 -3.00 -26.89
C SER A 152 -18.59 -2.53 -27.57
N GLN A 153 -18.10 -1.35 -27.18
CA GLN A 153 -16.97 -0.69 -27.83
C GLN A 153 -15.66 -1.44 -27.52
N ARG A 154 -14.96 -1.87 -28.56
CA ARG A 154 -13.57 -2.31 -28.47
C ARG A 154 -12.70 -1.06 -28.33
N ILE A 155 -12.13 -0.87 -27.15
CA ILE A 155 -11.29 0.28 -26.81
C ILE A 155 -9.82 -0.13 -26.84
N ILE A 156 -8.93 0.82 -27.14
CA ILE A 156 -7.50 0.63 -26.97
C ILE A 156 -7.18 0.66 -25.48
N ASP A 157 -6.50 -0.37 -25.00
CA ASP A 157 -6.30 -0.61 -23.58
C ASP A 157 -4.86 -0.35 -23.10
N GLY A 158 -4.05 0.33 -23.92
CA GLY A 158 -2.77 0.90 -23.50
C GLY A 158 -1.54 0.03 -23.73
N TYR A 159 -1.66 -1.12 -24.40
CA TYR A 159 -0.52 -1.91 -24.88
C TYR A 159 -0.41 -1.95 -26.41
N PHE A 160 0.82 -1.81 -26.89
CA PHE A 160 1.15 -1.85 -28.31
C PHE A 160 2.47 -2.56 -28.55
N LYS A 161 2.62 -3.17 -29.72
CA LYS A 161 3.91 -3.67 -30.18
C LYS A 161 4.13 -3.34 -31.65
N PHE A 162 5.28 -2.79 -31.97
CA PHE A 162 5.65 -2.34 -33.31
C PHE A 162 6.95 -2.99 -33.76
N SER A 163 6.95 -3.55 -34.97
CA SER A 163 8.16 -4.11 -35.58
C SER A 163 9.06 -3.05 -36.23
N HIS A 164 8.48 -1.89 -36.62
CA HIS A 164 9.20 -0.79 -37.27
C HIS A 164 9.11 0.54 -36.48
N PRO A 165 9.79 0.68 -35.32
CA PRO A 165 9.67 1.88 -34.47
C PRO A 165 10.06 3.19 -35.17
N ARG A 166 11.01 3.15 -36.11
CA ARG A 166 11.40 4.33 -36.90
C ARG A 166 10.25 4.86 -37.76
N GLU A 167 9.44 3.96 -38.32
CA GLU A 167 8.26 4.33 -39.09
C GLU A 167 7.19 4.92 -38.18
N LEU A 168 6.97 4.33 -37.00
CA LEU A 168 6.04 4.88 -36.00
C LEU A 168 6.39 6.32 -35.63
N VAL A 169 7.67 6.60 -35.33
CA VAL A 169 8.14 7.96 -35.02
C VAL A 169 7.87 8.91 -36.19
N ARG A 170 8.13 8.49 -37.44
CA ARG A 170 7.85 9.28 -38.65
C ARG A 170 6.35 9.59 -38.76
N CYS A 171 5.49 8.59 -38.61
CA CYS A 171 4.04 8.75 -38.69
C CYS A 171 3.49 9.71 -37.62
N ILE A 172 3.94 9.58 -36.37
CA ILE A 172 3.51 10.48 -35.28
C ILE A 172 3.99 11.91 -35.52
N THR A 173 5.25 12.08 -35.96
CA THR A 173 5.81 13.40 -36.26
C THR A 173 5.05 14.09 -37.40
N GLN A 174 4.71 13.36 -38.47
CA GLN A 174 3.90 13.86 -39.59
C GLN A 174 2.44 14.13 -39.24
N SER A 175 1.97 13.59 -38.12
CA SER A 175 0.63 13.81 -37.57
C SER A 175 0.61 14.85 -36.46
N GLU A 176 1.60 15.76 -36.42
CA GLU A 176 1.68 16.85 -35.43
C GLU A 176 1.60 16.34 -33.99
N TRP A 177 2.26 15.21 -33.70
CA TRP A 177 2.30 14.57 -32.38
C TRP A 177 0.96 14.00 -31.88
N LYS A 178 -0.08 13.97 -32.73
CA LYS A 178 -1.35 13.30 -32.42
C LYS A 178 -1.16 11.79 -32.52
N PHE A 179 -1.23 11.11 -31.38
CA PHE A 179 -0.89 9.69 -31.27
C PHE A 179 -1.80 8.81 -32.14
N ILE A 180 -3.13 8.93 -32.00
CA ILE A 180 -4.11 8.15 -32.77
C ILE A 180 -3.97 8.38 -34.28
N ALA A 181 -3.85 9.64 -34.73
CA ALA A 181 -3.61 9.94 -36.14
C ALA A 181 -2.27 9.37 -36.65
N GLY A 182 -1.24 9.33 -35.79
CA GLY A 182 0.02 8.65 -36.08
C GLY A 182 -0.14 7.14 -36.25
N LEU A 183 -0.94 6.48 -35.38
CA LEU A 183 -1.25 5.06 -35.50
C LEU A 183 -2.02 4.72 -36.78
N ASN A 184 -3.01 5.53 -37.16
CA ASN A 184 -3.75 5.33 -38.42
C ASN A 184 -2.81 5.44 -39.65
N ARG A 185 -1.82 6.33 -39.61
CA ARG A 185 -0.78 6.41 -40.66
C ARG A 185 0.14 5.18 -40.64
N TYR A 186 0.56 4.73 -39.45
CA TYR A 186 1.40 3.53 -39.33
C TYR A 186 0.66 2.30 -39.88
N HIS A 187 -0.61 2.11 -39.52
CA HIS A 187 -1.48 1.05 -40.04
C HIS A 187 -1.51 1.03 -41.57
N LYS A 188 -1.66 2.20 -42.23
CA LYS A 188 -1.63 2.29 -43.70
C LYS A 188 -0.27 1.93 -44.32
N SER A 189 0.82 2.10 -43.57
CA SER A 189 2.19 1.87 -44.08
C SER A 189 2.74 0.47 -43.83
N VAL A 190 2.48 -0.11 -42.65
CA VAL A 190 3.02 -1.40 -42.20
C VAL A 190 1.91 -2.43 -41.97
N GLY A 191 0.71 -1.98 -41.58
CA GLY A 191 -0.38 -2.80 -41.07
C GLY A 191 -0.37 -2.84 -39.54
N LEU A 192 -1.55 -2.78 -38.92
CA LEU A 192 -1.76 -3.05 -37.50
C LEU A 192 -2.92 -4.03 -37.33
N SER A 193 -2.79 -4.95 -36.39
CA SER A 193 -3.85 -5.89 -36.03
C SER A 193 -4.36 -5.64 -34.61
N ALA A 194 -5.68 -5.68 -34.42
CA ALA A 194 -6.28 -5.55 -33.09
C ALA A 194 -6.33 -6.92 -32.40
N VAL A 195 -5.68 -7.03 -31.23
CA VAL A 195 -5.64 -8.26 -30.43
C VAL A 195 -6.37 -8.03 -29.12
N ASN A 196 -7.31 -8.93 -28.78
CA ASN A 196 -8.02 -8.82 -27.51
C ASN A 196 -7.09 -9.16 -26.35
N SER A 197 -7.10 -8.34 -25.30
CA SER A 197 -6.30 -8.61 -24.10
C SER A 197 -7.01 -9.54 -23.11
N ILE A 198 -6.23 -10.03 -22.15
CA ILE A 198 -6.71 -10.89 -21.08
C ILE A 198 -6.28 -10.27 -19.75
N GLY A 199 -7.26 -9.97 -18.90
CA GLY A 199 -7.03 -9.39 -17.56
C GLY A 199 -6.44 -7.99 -17.62
N TRP A 200 -6.99 -7.11 -18.47
CA TRP A 200 -6.67 -5.69 -18.48
C TRP A 200 -7.18 -5.03 -17.21
N LEU A 201 -6.29 -4.26 -16.57
CA LEU A 201 -6.54 -3.48 -15.37
C LEU A 201 -6.15 -2.03 -15.66
N ASP A 202 -7.13 -1.14 -15.56
CA ASP A 202 -6.99 0.30 -15.75
C ASP A 202 -6.90 1.03 -14.41
N PHE A 203 -5.87 1.87 -14.26
CA PHE A 203 -5.62 2.71 -13.10
C PHE A 203 -5.65 4.21 -13.44
N GLY A 204 -6.16 4.58 -14.62
CA GLY A 204 -6.14 5.97 -15.11
C GLY A 204 -7.17 6.89 -14.45
N HIS A 205 -8.25 6.33 -13.90
CA HIS A 205 -9.31 7.07 -13.21
C HIS A 205 -9.61 6.47 -11.83
N VAL A 206 -10.20 7.26 -10.93
CA VAL A 206 -10.44 6.80 -9.55
C VAL A 206 -11.33 5.56 -9.47
N ASN A 207 -12.42 5.50 -10.25
CA ASN A 207 -13.32 4.34 -10.20
C ASN A 207 -12.68 3.10 -10.84
N THR A 208 -11.99 3.26 -11.99
CA THR A 208 -11.30 2.13 -12.63
C THR A 208 -10.15 1.64 -11.78
N TYR A 209 -9.37 2.54 -11.17
CA TYR A 209 -8.32 2.20 -10.20
C TYR A 209 -8.85 1.27 -9.09
N TYR A 210 -9.96 1.62 -8.45
CA TYR A 210 -10.50 0.83 -7.35
C TYR A 210 -11.09 -0.51 -7.81
N HIS A 211 -11.74 -0.56 -8.98
CA HIS A 211 -12.20 -1.82 -9.57
C HIS A 211 -11.03 -2.73 -9.95
N SER A 212 -10.01 -2.19 -10.61
CA SER A 212 -8.79 -2.89 -10.99
C SER A 212 -8.03 -3.43 -9.78
N LYS A 213 -7.95 -2.64 -8.70
CA LYS A 213 -7.36 -3.08 -7.43
C LYS A 213 -8.14 -4.24 -6.80
N ALA A 214 -9.47 -4.19 -6.84
CA ALA A 214 -10.32 -5.27 -6.33
C ALA A 214 -10.15 -6.56 -7.15
N GLU A 215 -10.11 -6.45 -8.48
CA GLU A 215 -9.89 -7.58 -9.38
C GLU A 215 -8.51 -8.20 -9.16
N PHE A 216 -7.45 -7.38 -9.09
CA PHE A 216 -6.10 -7.82 -8.79
C PHE A 216 -5.99 -8.56 -7.46
N THR A 217 -6.64 -8.04 -6.41
CA THR A 217 -6.64 -8.66 -5.09
C THR A 217 -7.39 -10.00 -5.10
N THR A 218 -8.51 -10.08 -5.84
CA THR A 218 -9.30 -11.30 -5.99
C THR A 218 -8.50 -12.42 -6.67
N GLN A 219 -7.74 -12.11 -7.71
CA GLN A 219 -6.87 -13.09 -8.39
C GLN A 219 -5.77 -13.65 -7.49
N ARG A 220 -5.37 -12.89 -6.46
CA ARG A 220 -4.33 -13.29 -5.48
C ARG A 220 -4.90 -13.80 -4.16
N ALA A 221 -6.22 -13.91 -4.03
CA ALA A 221 -6.84 -14.34 -2.80
C ALA A 221 -6.49 -15.82 -2.50
N PHE A 222 -6.04 -16.07 -1.27
CA PHE A 222 -5.67 -17.41 -0.80
C PHE A 222 -6.91 -18.18 -0.31
N ASN A 223 -6.79 -19.49 -0.08
CA ASN A 223 -7.88 -20.37 0.41
C ASN A 223 -8.59 -19.89 1.71
N GLU A 224 -8.03 -18.90 2.41
CA GLU A 224 -8.54 -18.30 3.64
C GLU A 224 -9.42 -17.05 3.38
N LEU A 225 -9.33 -16.41 2.21
CA LEU A 225 -10.10 -15.23 1.84
C LEU A 225 -10.79 -15.42 0.49
N THR A 226 -12.11 -15.23 0.46
CA THR A 226 -12.89 -15.17 -0.79
C THR A 226 -13.34 -13.74 -1.01
N ILE A 227 -12.89 -13.12 -2.11
CA ILE A 227 -13.18 -11.72 -2.42
C ILE A 227 -14.11 -11.67 -3.62
N THR A 228 -15.13 -10.83 -3.54
CA THR A 228 -16.00 -10.47 -4.66
C THR A 228 -16.14 -8.96 -4.72
N ALA A 229 -16.70 -8.45 -5.82
CA ALA A 229 -17.01 -7.03 -5.98
C ALA A 229 -18.01 -6.48 -4.94
N LYS A 230 -18.67 -7.33 -4.14
CA LYS A 230 -19.71 -6.97 -3.18
C LYS A 230 -19.33 -7.25 -1.73
N TRP A 231 -18.60 -8.33 -1.49
CA TRP A 231 -18.26 -8.79 -0.15
C TRP A 231 -16.94 -9.55 -0.10
N ILE A 232 -16.34 -9.56 1.08
CA ILE A 232 -15.20 -10.38 1.46
C ILE A 232 -15.66 -11.41 2.48
N GLU A 233 -15.30 -12.67 2.28
CA GLU A 233 -15.46 -13.73 3.27
C GLU A 233 -14.10 -14.13 3.80
N LYS A 234 -13.95 -14.12 5.12
CA LYS A 234 -12.74 -14.54 5.82
C LYS A 234 -12.96 -15.84 6.56
N SER A 235 -12.03 -16.75 6.42
CA SER A 235 -11.98 -18.04 7.12
C SER A 235 -10.54 -18.43 7.40
N SER A 236 -10.28 -19.35 8.33
CA SER A 236 -8.92 -19.82 8.59
C SER A 236 -8.96 -21.16 9.33
N ILE A 237 -7.84 -21.89 9.29
CA ILE A 237 -7.62 -23.06 10.16
C ILE A 237 -7.73 -22.65 11.64
N LYS A 238 -7.38 -21.40 11.98
CA LYS A 238 -7.54 -20.84 13.34
C LYS A 238 -8.98 -20.38 13.57
N ASN A 239 -9.93 -21.33 13.58
CA ASN A 239 -11.37 -21.08 13.73
C ASN A 239 -11.72 -20.19 14.93
N GLN A 240 -11.04 -20.36 16.07
CA GLN A 240 -11.27 -19.54 17.26
C GLN A 240 -11.01 -18.05 17.02
N LYS A 241 -9.98 -17.72 16.23
CA LYS A 241 -9.67 -16.34 15.84
C LYS A 241 -10.82 -15.78 14.99
N ILE A 242 -11.20 -16.47 13.93
CA ILE A 242 -12.29 -16.02 13.04
C ILE A 242 -13.61 -15.86 13.81
N ALA A 243 -13.91 -16.78 14.73
CA ALA A 243 -15.10 -16.69 15.58
C ALA A 243 -15.07 -15.50 16.57
N ALA A 244 -13.88 -15.06 16.96
CA ALA A 244 -13.68 -13.89 17.81
C ALA A 244 -13.82 -12.59 17.01
N GLU A 245 -13.23 -12.52 15.81
CA GLU A 245 -13.42 -11.38 14.89
C GLU A 245 -14.91 -11.20 14.54
N ALA A 246 -15.60 -12.29 14.19
CA ALA A 246 -17.04 -12.30 13.94
C ALA A 246 -17.85 -11.85 15.16
N TYR A 247 -17.49 -12.32 16.36
CA TYR A 247 -18.13 -11.88 17.60
C TYR A 247 -17.95 -10.38 17.84
N TRP A 248 -16.77 -9.84 17.54
CA TRP A 248 -16.50 -8.41 17.66
C TRP A 248 -17.41 -7.58 16.75
N PHE A 249 -17.51 -7.96 15.47
CA PHE A 249 -18.40 -7.28 14.53
C PHE A 249 -19.87 -7.43 14.94
N ASP A 250 -20.30 -8.62 15.38
CA ASP A 250 -21.70 -8.87 15.70
C ASP A 250 -22.15 -8.08 16.95
N ASN A 251 -21.27 -7.90 17.94
CA ASN A 251 -21.58 -7.25 19.22
C ASN A 251 -21.12 -5.77 19.28
N LEU A 252 -20.57 -5.22 18.20
CA LEU A 252 -20.12 -3.83 18.18
C LEU A 252 -21.29 -2.85 18.46
N PRO A 253 -21.13 -1.87 19.37
CA PRO A 253 -22.16 -0.87 19.67
C PRO A 253 -22.65 -0.09 18.45
N MET A 254 -23.93 0.29 18.44
CA MET A 254 -24.58 0.93 17.30
C MET A 254 -23.90 2.23 16.86
N ALA A 255 -23.43 3.05 17.81
CA ALA A 255 -22.74 4.31 17.54
C ALA A 255 -21.45 4.10 16.71
N MET A 256 -20.81 2.93 16.85
CA MET A 256 -19.54 2.62 16.19
C MET A 256 -19.73 1.97 14.81
N ARG A 257 -20.94 1.54 14.45
CA ARG A 257 -21.21 0.84 13.18
C ARG A 257 -20.85 1.66 11.94
N GLY A 258 -20.81 2.99 12.07
CA GLY A 258 -20.35 3.90 11.02
C GLY A 258 -18.86 3.75 10.66
N PHE A 259 -18.05 3.15 11.54
CA PHE A 259 -16.60 2.98 11.39
C PHE A 259 -16.20 1.59 10.89
N ILE A 260 -17.13 0.73 10.49
CA ILE A 260 -16.84 -0.58 9.91
C ILE A 260 -17.51 -0.73 8.55
N PRO A 261 -17.05 -1.65 7.68
CA PRO A 261 -17.87 -2.17 6.59
C PRO A 261 -19.15 -2.80 7.13
N GLN A 262 -20.18 -2.93 6.28
CA GLN A 262 -21.38 -3.66 6.70
C GLN A 262 -21.02 -5.11 7.03
N TYR A 263 -21.36 -5.55 8.25
CA TYR A 263 -21.24 -6.95 8.65
C TYR A 263 -22.40 -7.76 8.06
N LEU A 264 -22.08 -8.81 7.30
CA LEU A 264 -23.04 -9.62 6.55
C LEU A 264 -23.30 -10.99 7.20
N GLY A 265 -22.88 -11.15 8.46
CA GLY A 265 -23.06 -12.36 9.26
C GLY A 265 -21.88 -13.33 9.23
N SER A 266 -21.99 -14.38 10.04
CA SER A 266 -21.05 -15.49 10.11
C SER A 266 -21.73 -16.80 9.79
N GLN A 267 -20.93 -17.78 9.36
CA GLN A 267 -21.38 -19.13 9.03
C GLN A 267 -20.47 -20.14 9.74
N ASN A 268 -21.06 -21.27 10.10
CA ASN A 268 -20.33 -22.44 10.59
C ASN A 268 -20.78 -23.64 9.78
N SER A 269 -19.91 -24.09 8.86
CA SER A 269 -20.17 -25.22 7.98
C SER A 269 -19.09 -26.27 8.22
N GLU A 270 -19.49 -27.48 8.59
CA GLU A 270 -18.58 -28.61 8.82
C GLU A 270 -17.44 -28.31 9.81
N GLY A 271 -17.70 -27.45 10.81
CA GLY A 271 -16.72 -27.04 11.81
C GLY A 271 -15.74 -25.96 11.33
N LYS A 272 -15.88 -25.43 10.11
CA LYS A 272 -15.15 -24.26 9.61
C LYS A 272 -16.00 -23.01 9.83
N ILE A 273 -15.43 -22.03 10.53
CA ILE A 273 -16.08 -20.74 10.81
C ILE A 273 -15.61 -19.72 9.79
N SER A 274 -16.56 -18.96 9.24
CA SER A 274 -16.30 -17.82 8.37
C SER A 274 -17.21 -16.65 8.72
N TYR A 275 -16.82 -15.44 8.31
CA TYR A 275 -17.70 -14.28 8.35
C TYR A 275 -17.53 -13.43 7.10
N ARG A 276 -18.56 -12.61 6.81
CA ARG A 276 -18.58 -11.74 5.64
C ARG A 276 -18.68 -10.27 6.01
N LEU A 277 -17.97 -9.45 5.25
CA LEU A 277 -18.05 -7.99 5.26
C LEU A 277 -18.37 -7.48 3.86
N GLU A 278 -19.02 -6.33 3.77
CA GLU A 278 -19.07 -5.53 2.54
C GLU A 278 -17.66 -5.26 2.01
N TYR A 279 -17.48 -5.38 0.69
CA TYR A 279 -16.24 -4.97 0.04
C TYR A 279 -16.25 -3.45 -0.15
N LEU A 280 -15.32 -2.76 0.51
CA LEU A 280 -15.16 -1.31 0.35
C LEU A 280 -14.07 -0.99 -0.66
N TYR A 281 -14.41 -0.17 -1.65
CA TYR A 281 -13.50 0.36 -2.67
C TYR A 281 -12.71 1.55 -2.11
N LEU A 282 -11.94 1.31 -1.05
CA LEU A 282 -11.15 2.31 -0.33
C LEU A 282 -9.69 1.89 -0.25
N THR A 283 -8.80 2.84 -0.03
CA THR A 283 -7.37 2.57 0.17
C THR A 283 -7.04 2.46 1.66
N ALA A 284 -6.22 1.49 2.02
CA ALA A 284 -5.71 1.31 3.37
C ALA A 284 -4.65 2.38 3.70
N LEU A 285 -4.62 2.84 4.96
CA LEU A 285 -3.73 3.91 5.37
C LEU A 285 -2.26 3.55 5.23
N ASN A 286 -1.88 2.27 5.28
CA ASN A 286 -0.49 1.85 5.09
C ASN A 286 -0.02 2.15 3.66
N GLU A 287 -0.88 1.92 2.67
CA GLU A 287 -0.55 2.24 1.28
C GLU A 287 -0.50 3.74 1.04
N LEU A 288 -1.43 4.50 1.64
CA LEU A 288 -1.36 5.97 1.58
C LEU A 288 -0.08 6.49 2.25
N PHE A 289 0.26 5.99 3.44
CA PHE A 289 1.41 6.48 4.21
C PHE A 289 2.74 6.22 3.52
N VAL A 290 2.90 5.06 2.88
CA VAL A 290 4.17 4.71 2.21
C VAL A 290 4.24 5.26 0.78
N PHE A 291 3.14 5.19 0.02
CA PHE A 291 3.18 5.39 -1.42
C PHE A 291 2.59 6.73 -1.89
N SER A 292 1.77 7.41 -1.11
CA SER A 292 1.20 8.70 -1.53
C SER A 292 2.17 9.88 -1.33
N ARG A 293 1.80 11.05 -1.86
CA ARG A 293 2.40 12.36 -1.57
C ARG A 293 1.34 13.33 -1.05
N LEU A 294 0.62 12.91 -0.01
CA LEU A 294 -0.44 13.71 0.60
C LEU A 294 0.14 14.83 1.49
N PRO A 295 -0.40 16.06 1.40
CA PRO A 295 -0.03 17.16 2.31
C PRO A 295 -0.34 16.84 3.78
N SER A 296 0.40 17.45 4.69
CA SER A 296 0.22 17.25 6.14
C SER A 296 -1.19 17.61 6.62
N GLN A 297 -1.88 18.55 5.98
CA GLN A 297 -3.28 18.91 6.31
C GLN A 297 -4.27 17.78 6.02
N ILE A 298 -4.01 16.93 5.02
CA ILE A 298 -4.85 15.76 4.74
C ILE A 298 -4.61 14.71 5.82
N TRP A 299 -3.35 14.48 6.19
CA TRP A 299 -3.00 13.59 7.29
C TRP A 299 -3.61 14.02 8.63
N GLN A 300 -3.66 15.32 8.93
CA GLN A 300 -4.34 15.82 10.12
C GLN A 300 -5.82 15.40 10.16
N LYS A 301 -6.53 15.43 9.04
CA LYS A 301 -7.93 14.96 8.96
C LYS A 301 -8.05 13.46 9.15
N ILE A 302 -7.16 12.69 8.51
CA ILE A 302 -7.11 11.22 8.64
C ILE A 302 -6.89 10.84 10.12
N LEU A 303 -5.90 11.45 10.77
CA LEU A 303 -5.56 11.19 12.16
C LEU A 303 -6.66 11.64 13.12
N ALA A 304 -7.31 12.77 12.85
CA ALA A 304 -8.47 13.21 13.63
C ALA A 304 -9.61 12.19 13.58
N SER A 305 -9.90 11.60 12.41
CA SER A 305 -10.92 10.55 12.29
C SER A 305 -10.53 9.24 13.01
N ALA A 306 -9.23 8.90 13.03
CA ALA A 306 -8.75 7.77 13.83
C ALA A 306 -8.88 8.02 15.34
N VAL A 307 -8.60 9.23 15.79
CA VAL A 307 -8.77 9.63 17.20
C VAL A 307 -10.25 9.70 17.58
N GLU A 308 -11.13 10.18 16.69
CA GLU A 308 -12.59 10.15 16.89
C GLU A 308 -13.09 8.73 17.16
N PHE A 309 -12.65 7.75 16.37
CA PHE A 309 -12.97 6.34 16.60
C PHE A 309 -12.51 5.85 17.97
N LEU A 310 -11.26 6.14 18.36
CA LEU A 310 -10.70 5.69 19.63
C LEU A 310 -11.36 6.37 20.85
N SER A 311 -11.74 7.65 20.72
CA SER A 311 -12.53 8.35 21.73
C SER A 311 -13.90 7.69 21.90
N LEU A 312 -14.56 7.36 20.78
CA LEU A 312 -15.84 6.66 20.82
C LEU A 312 -15.72 5.25 21.42
N CYS A 313 -14.63 4.53 21.16
CA CYS A 313 -14.32 3.26 21.82
C CYS A 313 -14.28 3.40 23.34
N LEU A 314 -13.62 4.45 23.84
CA LEU A 314 -13.45 4.73 25.27
C LEU A 314 -14.77 5.12 25.95
N GLU A 315 -15.67 5.78 25.23
CA GLU A 315 -17.01 6.14 25.73
C GLU A 315 -17.93 4.93 25.94
N GLN A 316 -17.62 3.78 25.34
CA GLN A 316 -18.46 2.59 25.47
C GLN A 316 -18.36 1.96 26.86
N ALA A 317 -19.51 1.67 27.46
CA ALA A 317 -19.57 1.00 28.75
C ALA A 317 -18.99 -0.42 28.66
N VAL A 318 -18.13 -0.75 29.62
CA VAL A 318 -17.59 -2.10 29.80
C VAL A 318 -18.57 -2.91 30.63
N GLU A 319 -18.94 -4.09 30.13
CA GLU A 319 -19.83 -5.00 30.84
C GLU A 319 -19.19 -5.50 32.15
N PRO A 320 -19.96 -5.55 33.26
CA PRO A 320 -19.45 -6.10 34.52
C PRO A 320 -18.97 -7.54 34.34
N ASN A 321 -17.76 -7.86 34.82
CA ASN A 321 -17.11 -9.18 34.76
C ASN A 321 -16.79 -9.70 33.35
N ALA A 322 -16.89 -8.87 32.30
CA ALA A 322 -16.42 -9.29 30.98
C ALA A 322 -14.90 -9.56 31.00
N PRO A 323 -14.39 -10.51 30.19
CA PRO A 323 -12.94 -10.67 30.02
C PRO A 323 -12.34 -9.38 29.47
N ILE A 324 -11.27 -8.86 30.07
CA ILE A 324 -10.67 -7.58 29.67
C ILE A 324 -9.22 -7.81 29.29
N ASN A 325 -8.86 -7.25 28.13
CA ASN A 325 -7.47 -7.15 27.71
C ASN A 325 -6.78 -5.96 28.40
N THR A 326 -6.08 -6.22 29.50
CA THR A 326 -5.31 -5.18 30.20
C THR A 326 -3.97 -4.90 29.54
N LEU A 327 -3.40 -3.72 29.79
CA LEU A 327 -2.13 -3.32 29.21
C LEU A 327 -0.96 -4.24 29.61
N ASP A 328 -0.93 -4.70 30.87
CA ASP A 328 0.11 -5.59 31.39
C ASP A 328 0.14 -6.93 30.66
N ILE A 329 -1.04 -7.50 30.41
CA ILE A 329 -1.21 -8.74 29.65
C ILE A 329 -0.74 -8.56 28.19
N LEU A 330 -0.99 -7.39 27.60
CA LEU A 330 -0.70 -7.11 26.20
C LEU A 330 0.77 -6.75 25.93
N PHE A 331 1.47 -6.17 26.91
CA PHE A 331 2.89 -5.83 26.84
C PHE A 331 3.77 -6.71 27.72
N ALA A 332 3.85 -6.48 29.03
CA ALA A 332 4.93 -6.98 29.88
C ALA A 332 5.17 -8.51 29.74
N ASP A 333 4.17 -9.32 30.08
CA ASP A 333 4.31 -10.78 30.09
C ASP A 333 4.54 -11.34 28.68
N LYS A 334 3.79 -10.81 27.72
CA LYS A 334 3.82 -11.25 26.32
C LYS A 334 5.11 -10.86 25.61
N THR A 335 5.62 -9.66 25.85
CA THR A 335 6.89 -9.18 25.30
C THR A 335 8.03 -10.00 25.85
N ALA A 336 8.09 -10.23 27.16
CA ALA A 336 9.15 -11.03 27.77
C ALA A 336 9.19 -12.45 27.21
N LEU A 337 8.04 -13.12 27.14
CA LEU A 337 7.93 -14.47 26.57
C LEU A 337 8.46 -14.52 25.13
N ARG A 338 7.94 -13.65 24.26
CA ARG A 338 8.27 -13.65 22.84
C ARG A 338 9.69 -13.18 22.54
N LEU A 339 10.21 -12.24 23.33
CA LEU A 339 11.59 -11.81 23.14
C LEU A 339 12.56 -12.94 23.52
N ASN A 340 12.25 -13.72 24.55
CA ASN A 340 13.03 -14.92 24.89
C ASN A 340 12.98 -15.97 23.77
N GLU A 341 11.82 -16.19 23.14
CA GLU A 341 11.71 -17.06 21.95
C GLU A 341 12.61 -16.57 20.80
N PHE A 342 12.60 -15.26 20.51
CA PHE A 342 13.46 -14.65 19.51
C PHE A 342 14.94 -14.83 19.83
N CYS A 343 15.35 -14.53 21.08
CA CYS A 343 16.74 -14.65 21.52
C CYS A 343 17.24 -16.10 21.38
N ALA A 344 16.43 -17.07 21.81
CA ALA A 344 16.73 -18.49 21.66
C ALA A 344 16.88 -18.89 20.17
N ALA A 345 15.97 -18.42 19.31
CA ALA A 345 16.01 -18.72 17.87
C ALA A 345 17.19 -18.07 17.15
N ARG A 346 17.67 -16.91 17.61
CA ARG A 346 18.79 -16.17 17.01
C ARG A 346 20.14 -16.47 17.66
N HIS A 347 20.18 -17.27 18.72
CA HIS A 347 21.36 -17.56 19.52
C HIS A 347 22.03 -16.30 20.11
N ILE A 348 21.21 -15.37 20.60
CA ILE A 348 21.66 -14.15 21.30
C ILE A 348 21.10 -14.13 22.71
N THR A 349 21.66 -13.28 23.57
CA THR A 349 21.17 -13.06 24.94
C THR A 349 20.62 -11.64 25.11
N LEU A 350 19.80 -11.42 26.13
CA LEU A 350 19.29 -10.09 26.45
C LEU A 350 20.39 -9.11 26.87
N GLU A 351 21.54 -9.61 27.32
CA GLU A 351 22.67 -8.82 27.82
C GLU A 351 23.74 -8.57 26.75
N ASP A 352 23.62 -9.18 25.57
CA ASP A 352 24.51 -8.93 24.44
C ASP A 352 24.50 -7.43 24.11
N GLN A 353 25.69 -6.87 23.93
CA GLN A 353 25.86 -5.46 23.61
C GLN A 353 25.78 -5.27 22.10
N TRP A 354 24.90 -4.36 21.69
CA TRP A 354 24.71 -3.95 20.31
C TRP A 354 25.13 -2.50 20.16
N GLN A 355 25.90 -2.22 19.11
CA GLN A 355 26.30 -0.87 18.78
C GLN A 355 25.26 -0.25 17.83
N PHE A 356 24.55 0.77 18.28
CA PHE A 356 23.60 1.52 17.46
C PHE A 356 23.84 3.02 17.62
N ALA A 357 24.06 3.72 16.50
CA ALA A 357 24.30 5.16 16.47
C ALA A 357 25.36 5.66 17.47
N GLY A 358 26.44 4.88 17.64
CA GLY A 358 27.58 5.21 18.52
C GLY A 358 27.38 4.88 20.01
N GLN A 359 26.31 4.18 20.38
CA GLN A 359 26.04 3.74 21.75
C GLN A 359 26.02 2.21 21.83
N ASP A 360 26.61 1.66 22.88
CA ASP A 360 26.49 0.24 23.22
C ASP A 360 25.28 0.04 24.12
N ILE A 361 24.36 -0.81 23.68
CA ILE A 361 23.14 -1.07 24.40
C ILE A 361 22.65 -2.51 24.24
N SER A 362 22.08 -3.03 25.32
CA SER A 362 21.47 -4.35 25.40
C SER A 362 19.94 -4.32 25.30
N LEU A 363 19.35 -5.44 24.90
CA LEU A 363 17.89 -5.61 24.93
C LEU A 363 17.33 -5.50 26.35
N ALA A 364 18.09 -5.94 27.36
CA ALA A 364 17.73 -5.79 28.76
C ALA A 364 17.60 -4.30 29.16
N GLN A 365 18.52 -3.44 28.71
CA GLN A 365 18.41 -1.98 28.93
C GLN A 365 17.18 -1.40 28.21
N ILE A 366 16.99 -1.74 26.93
CA ILE A 366 15.84 -1.27 26.14
C ILE A 366 14.50 -1.65 26.81
N LEU A 367 14.39 -2.88 27.31
CA LEU A 367 13.22 -3.33 28.06
C LEU A 367 13.00 -2.52 29.35
N ARG A 368 14.05 -2.36 30.16
CA ARG A 368 13.95 -1.61 31.44
C ARG A 368 13.55 -0.16 31.21
N ASP A 369 14.17 0.51 30.25
CA ASP A 369 13.91 1.91 29.97
C ASP A 369 12.52 2.14 29.38
N SER A 370 12.07 1.27 28.48
CA SER A 370 10.69 1.34 27.96
C SER A 370 9.66 1.04 29.04
N GLN A 371 9.89 0.06 29.92
CA GLN A 371 8.98 -0.26 31.04
C GLN A 371 8.76 0.93 31.97
N LYS A 372 9.82 1.71 32.26
CA LYS A 372 9.74 2.91 33.10
C LYS A 372 8.73 3.95 32.60
N HIS A 373 8.53 4.01 31.28
CA HIS A 373 7.70 5.01 30.61
C HIS A 373 6.38 4.45 30.08
N LEU A 374 6.06 3.19 30.36
CA LEU A 374 4.72 2.67 30.10
C LEU A 374 3.70 3.47 30.91
N PRO A 375 2.53 3.80 30.34
CA PRO A 375 1.57 4.66 30.99
C PRO A 375 1.03 4.00 32.27
N ASP A 376 1.26 4.66 33.40
CA ASP A 376 0.72 4.29 34.71
C ASP A 376 -0.65 4.95 34.95
N GLY A 377 -1.29 4.60 36.07
CA GLY A 377 -2.59 5.17 36.46
C GLY A 377 -3.82 4.37 36.01
N LYS A 378 -4.98 5.04 36.01
CA LYS A 378 -6.28 4.38 35.77
C LYS A 378 -6.36 3.85 34.33
N PRO A 379 -6.68 2.56 34.13
CA PRO A 379 -6.87 2.00 32.80
C PRO A 379 -7.93 2.75 31.98
N LEU A 380 -7.65 2.94 30.69
CA LEU A 380 -8.59 3.51 29.73
C LEU A 380 -9.36 2.38 29.06
N LEU A 381 -10.37 1.86 29.76
CA LEU A 381 -11.12 0.68 29.30
C LEU A 381 -12.29 1.10 28.42
N GLY A 382 -12.44 0.39 27.30
CA GLY A 382 -13.55 0.57 26.36
C GLY A 382 -13.59 -0.59 25.37
N VAL A 383 -14.18 -0.37 24.19
CA VAL A 383 -14.14 -1.34 23.09
C VAL A 383 -12.75 -1.34 22.45
N LEU A 384 -12.05 -2.47 22.54
CA LEU A 384 -10.73 -2.67 21.97
C LEU A 384 -10.84 -3.28 20.57
N HIS A 385 -10.26 -2.62 19.56
CA HIS A 385 -10.01 -3.23 18.26
C HIS A 385 -8.91 -4.29 18.37
N GLY A 386 -7.80 -3.96 19.04
CA GLY A 386 -6.72 -4.88 19.40
C GLY A 386 -5.69 -5.12 18.29
N ASP A 387 -5.83 -4.42 17.17
CA ASP A 387 -4.85 -4.39 16.07
C ASP A 387 -5.02 -3.14 15.20
N PHE A 388 -5.27 -1.99 15.84
CA PHE A 388 -5.59 -0.72 15.17
C PHE A 388 -4.36 -0.05 14.53
N CYS A 389 -3.74 -0.72 13.57
CA CYS A 389 -2.62 -0.22 12.76
C CYS A 389 -3.09 0.14 11.35
N PHE A 390 -2.27 0.89 10.60
CA PHE A 390 -2.66 1.46 9.31
C PHE A 390 -3.14 0.45 8.26
N SER A 391 -2.64 -0.79 8.27
CA SER A 391 -3.11 -1.85 7.36
C SER A 391 -4.57 -2.28 7.60
N ASN A 392 -5.09 -2.00 8.81
CA ASN A 392 -6.43 -2.36 9.24
C ASN A 392 -7.40 -1.16 9.24
N ILE A 393 -6.96 -0.04 8.65
CA ILE A 393 -7.73 1.21 8.56
C ILE A 393 -7.80 1.62 7.09
N LEU A 394 -9.01 1.64 6.53
CA LEU A 394 -9.31 2.18 5.22
C LEU A 394 -9.78 3.64 5.35
N TYR A 395 -9.52 4.47 4.34
CA TYR A 395 -9.96 5.87 4.36
C TYR A 395 -10.89 6.21 3.20
N ASP A 396 -12.01 6.84 3.54
CA ASP A 396 -12.96 7.43 2.60
C ASP A 396 -12.72 8.94 2.50
N PHE A 397 -12.07 9.37 1.41
CA PHE A 397 -11.80 10.79 1.14
C PHE A 397 -13.07 11.63 0.94
N ARG A 398 -14.15 11.01 0.44
CA ARG A 398 -15.41 11.71 0.16
C ARG A 398 -16.16 11.96 1.47
N ALA A 399 -16.20 10.97 2.35
CA ALA A 399 -16.84 11.09 3.66
C ALA A 399 -15.94 11.75 4.73
N ASN A 400 -14.62 11.82 4.50
CA ASN A 400 -13.60 12.13 5.50
C ASN A 400 -13.72 11.23 6.74
N LYS A 401 -13.83 9.92 6.51
CA LYS A 401 -14.01 8.93 7.58
C LYS A 401 -13.11 7.73 7.39
N ILE A 402 -12.67 7.16 8.51
CA ILE A 402 -12.04 5.84 8.50
C ILE A 402 -13.07 4.71 8.51
N LYS A 403 -12.64 3.55 8.01
CA LYS A 403 -13.31 2.26 8.13
C LYS A 403 -12.31 1.23 8.63
N THR A 404 -12.67 0.52 9.69
CA THR A 404 -11.79 -0.39 10.42
C THR A 404 -12.17 -1.83 10.13
N ILE A 405 -11.15 -2.68 10.00
CA ILE A 405 -11.28 -4.09 9.65
C ILE A 405 -10.32 -4.92 10.49
N ASP A 406 -10.50 -6.24 10.52
CA ASP A 406 -9.61 -7.17 11.21
C ASP A 406 -9.38 -6.86 12.71
N PRO A 407 -10.45 -6.72 13.51
CA PRO A 407 -10.35 -6.62 14.96
C PRO A 407 -9.80 -7.93 15.55
N ARG A 408 -9.38 -7.91 16.82
CA ARG A 408 -8.87 -9.09 17.53
C ARG A 408 -9.98 -9.93 18.15
N GLY A 409 -10.95 -9.27 18.80
CA GLY A 409 -12.15 -9.88 19.40
C GLY A 409 -11.91 -10.92 20.51
N MET A 410 -10.68 -11.10 20.99
CA MET A 410 -10.33 -12.10 21.99
C MET A 410 -9.18 -11.69 22.90
N THR A 411 -9.13 -12.31 24.07
CA THR A 411 -8.02 -12.26 25.01
C THR A 411 -6.90 -13.26 24.64
N PRO A 412 -5.66 -13.11 25.15
CA PRO A 412 -4.57 -14.04 24.87
C PRO A 412 -4.83 -15.49 25.29
N ASP A 413 -5.66 -15.73 26.30
CA ASP A 413 -6.10 -17.05 26.76
C ASP A 413 -7.26 -17.63 25.93
N GLY A 414 -7.73 -16.91 24.92
CA GLY A 414 -8.68 -17.42 23.92
C GLY A 414 -10.14 -17.06 24.16
N GLN A 415 -10.46 -16.30 25.21
CA GLN A 415 -11.83 -15.88 25.51
C GLN A 415 -12.26 -14.76 24.58
N LYS A 416 -13.50 -14.83 24.08
CA LYS A 416 -14.05 -13.75 23.25
C LYS A 416 -14.32 -12.52 24.11
N THR A 417 -13.96 -11.35 23.60
CA THR A 417 -14.24 -10.08 24.27
C THR A 417 -14.26 -8.92 23.29
N LEU A 418 -15.06 -7.91 23.61
CA LEU A 418 -14.99 -6.59 22.99
C LEU A 418 -14.00 -5.67 23.71
N TYR A 419 -13.67 -5.97 24.96
CA TYR A 419 -13.18 -4.96 25.89
C TYR A 419 -11.68 -5.07 26.14
N GLY A 420 -11.07 -3.91 26.34
CA GLY A 420 -9.67 -3.81 26.66
C GLY A 420 -9.23 -2.38 26.87
N ASP A 421 -7.93 -2.24 27.10
CA ASP A 421 -7.29 -0.94 27.29
C ASP A 421 -6.99 -0.26 25.96
N ILE A 422 -7.66 0.87 25.71
CA ILE A 422 -7.55 1.65 24.46
C ILE A 422 -6.11 2.14 24.21
N ARG A 423 -5.29 2.26 25.26
CA ARG A 423 -3.87 2.60 25.14
C ARG A 423 -3.10 1.63 24.24
N TYR A 424 -3.55 0.37 24.15
CA TYR A 424 -2.97 -0.59 23.23
C TYR A 424 -3.30 -0.31 21.75
N ASP A 425 -4.52 0.14 21.44
CA ASP A 425 -4.86 0.57 20.08
C ASP A 425 -4.16 1.88 19.70
N LEU A 426 -4.00 2.81 20.66
CA LEU A 426 -3.16 3.99 20.47
C LEU A 426 -1.70 3.60 20.19
N ALA A 427 -1.17 2.59 20.88
CA ALA A 427 0.15 2.06 20.60
C ALA A 427 0.25 1.42 19.20
N LYS A 428 -0.78 0.71 18.74
CA LYS A 428 -0.86 0.12 17.39
C LYS A 428 -0.98 1.16 16.27
N LEU A 429 -1.68 2.25 16.53
CA LEU A 429 -1.74 3.40 15.62
C LEU A 429 -0.36 4.08 15.55
N SER A 430 0.21 4.37 16.72
CA SER A 430 1.55 4.96 16.87
C SER A 430 2.66 4.12 16.23
N HIS A 431 2.55 2.80 16.32
CA HIS A 431 3.43 1.82 15.68
C HIS A 431 3.51 1.99 14.15
N SER A 432 2.42 2.43 13.52
CA SER A 432 2.39 2.76 12.09
C SER A 432 3.08 4.11 11.81
N ILE A 433 2.76 5.12 12.63
CA ILE A 433 3.14 6.53 12.41
C ILE A 433 4.57 6.86 12.89
N LEU A 434 4.84 6.67 14.19
CA LEU A 434 6.13 6.94 14.82
C LEU A 434 7.08 5.74 14.66
N GLY A 435 6.50 4.55 14.67
CA GLY A 435 7.22 3.29 14.57
C GLY A 435 7.72 3.02 13.15
N LEU A 436 7.08 3.63 12.15
CA LEU A 436 7.35 3.43 10.72
C LEU A 436 7.24 1.94 10.33
N TYR A 437 6.36 1.20 11.00
CA TYR A 437 6.17 -0.23 10.74
C TYR A 437 5.81 -0.50 9.27
N ASP A 438 4.87 0.25 8.71
CA ASP A 438 4.40 0.04 7.35
C ASP A 438 5.50 0.26 6.31
N TRP A 439 6.46 1.15 6.58
CA TRP A 439 7.66 1.32 5.76
C TRP A 439 8.54 0.07 5.77
N ILE A 440 8.70 -0.55 6.93
CA ILE A 440 9.44 -1.82 7.07
C ILE A 440 8.69 -2.95 6.36
N ILE A 441 7.37 -3.05 6.51
CA ILE A 441 6.57 -4.08 5.83
C ILE A 441 6.58 -3.90 4.31
N ALA A 442 6.59 -2.66 3.82
CA ALA A 442 6.68 -2.34 2.40
C ALA A 442 8.08 -2.55 1.79
N GLY A 443 9.11 -2.80 2.61
CA GLY A 443 10.49 -2.96 2.13
C GLY A 443 11.23 -1.64 1.91
N TYR A 444 10.71 -0.52 2.41
CA TYR A 444 11.33 0.81 2.25
C TYR A 444 12.33 1.11 3.38
N TYR A 445 13.30 0.22 3.53
CA TYR A 445 14.38 0.33 4.49
C TYR A 445 15.67 -0.31 3.96
N HIS A 446 16.79 0.10 4.55
CA HIS A 446 18.07 -0.56 4.49
C HIS A 446 18.47 -0.94 5.92
N VAL A 447 18.90 -2.19 6.11
CA VAL A 447 19.38 -2.70 7.39
C VAL A 447 20.63 -3.53 7.16
N GLU A 448 21.64 -3.31 7.98
CA GLU A 448 22.85 -4.12 8.08
C GLU A 448 23.15 -4.41 9.54
N ILE A 449 23.46 -5.68 9.83
CA ILE A 449 23.84 -6.14 11.17
C ILE A 449 25.11 -6.98 11.02
N ALA A 450 26.23 -6.48 11.53
CA ALA A 450 27.53 -7.15 11.48
C ALA A 450 28.28 -6.93 12.79
N ASP A 451 28.82 -7.99 13.39
CA ASP A 451 29.57 -7.94 14.66
C ASP A 451 28.85 -7.14 15.77
N ASN A 452 27.53 -7.36 15.90
CA ASN A 452 26.62 -6.62 16.78
C ASN A 452 26.50 -5.10 16.52
N ALA A 453 27.11 -4.57 15.48
CA ALA A 453 26.83 -3.23 14.98
C ALA A 453 25.56 -3.24 14.12
N ILE A 454 24.69 -2.28 14.35
CA ILE A 454 23.39 -2.15 13.68
C ILE A 454 23.38 -0.84 12.89
N GLU A 455 23.13 -0.94 11.59
CA GLU A 455 22.77 0.19 10.73
C GLU A 455 21.33 0.04 10.26
N LEU A 456 20.54 1.11 10.39
CA LEU A 456 19.16 1.17 9.91
C LEU A 456 18.88 2.53 9.27
N LYS A 457 18.44 2.51 8.01
CA LYS A 457 17.90 3.67 7.30
C LYS A 457 16.50 3.33 6.79
N ILE A 458 15.49 4.08 7.22
CA ILE A 458 14.12 3.99 6.69
C ILE A 458 13.91 5.17 5.74
N ALA A 459 13.31 4.95 4.56
CA ALA A 459 13.10 6.01 3.56
C ALA A 459 11.94 6.96 3.88
N GLU A 460 11.87 7.39 5.13
CA GLU A 460 10.92 8.39 5.58
C GLU A 460 11.18 9.74 4.89
N GLN A 461 10.12 10.35 4.37
CA GLN A 461 10.16 11.69 3.80
C GLN A 461 9.97 12.78 4.87
N SER A 462 10.52 13.98 4.63
CA SER A 462 10.48 15.10 5.58
C SER A 462 9.07 15.50 6.04
N HIS A 463 8.07 15.41 5.15
CA HIS A 463 6.69 15.77 5.46
C HIS A 463 6.05 14.84 6.51
N HIS A 464 6.53 13.61 6.68
CA HIS A 464 6.03 12.72 7.73
C HIS A 464 6.38 13.22 9.13
N LYS A 465 7.48 13.96 9.30
CA LYS A 465 7.86 14.51 10.61
C LYS A 465 6.82 15.49 11.14
N GLU A 466 6.22 16.30 10.26
CA GLU A 466 5.11 17.18 10.61
C GLU A 466 3.88 16.36 11.05
N THR A 467 3.56 15.29 10.31
CA THR A 467 2.47 14.38 10.65
C THR A 467 2.70 13.67 11.98
N GLN A 468 3.92 13.22 12.26
CA GLN A 468 4.29 12.57 13.52
C GLN A 468 4.18 13.53 14.71
N GLN A 469 4.65 14.78 14.54
CA GLN A 469 4.53 15.79 15.58
C GLN A 469 3.05 16.13 15.87
N GLY A 470 2.26 16.38 14.82
CA GLY A 470 0.83 16.62 14.95
C GLY A 470 0.07 15.44 15.56
N PHE A 471 0.51 14.20 15.28
CA PHE A 471 -0.03 13.00 15.93
C PHE A 471 0.24 12.99 17.43
N ILE A 472 1.49 13.24 17.87
CA ILE A 472 1.85 13.28 19.28
C ILE A 472 1.02 14.32 20.03
N GLU A 473 0.92 15.54 19.49
CA GLU A 473 0.13 16.63 20.08
C GLU A 473 -1.34 16.26 20.21
N LEU A 474 -1.92 15.65 19.17
CA LEU A 474 -3.31 15.23 19.18
C LEU A 474 -3.59 14.14 20.23
N ILE A 475 -2.69 13.16 20.37
CA ILE A 475 -2.82 12.11 21.38
C ILE A 475 -2.64 12.65 22.80
N GLU A 476 -1.66 13.53 23.01
CA GLU A 476 -1.43 14.14 24.32
C GLU A 476 -2.63 14.98 24.75
N GLN A 477 -3.20 15.79 23.85
CA GLN A 477 -4.39 16.60 24.13
C GLN A 477 -5.64 15.78 24.42
N THR A 478 -5.82 14.65 23.73
CA THR A 478 -7.07 13.86 23.81
C THR A 478 -7.03 12.80 24.90
N PHE A 479 -5.89 12.12 25.07
CA PHE A 479 -5.75 10.96 25.96
C PHE A 479 -4.73 11.16 27.09
N GLY A 480 -4.02 12.29 27.12
CA GLY A 480 -3.00 12.57 28.14
C GLY A 480 -1.76 11.68 28.05
N LEU A 481 -1.53 11.01 26.91
CA LEU A 481 -0.33 10.20 26.70
C LEU A 481 0.76 11.04 26.05
N THR A 482 1.91 11.09 26.72
CA THR A 482 3.07 11.83 26.24
C THR A 482 3.80 11.08 25.11
N ALA A 483 4.68 11.79 24.40
CA ALA A 483 5.61 11.16 23.46
C ALA A 483 6.38 9.99 24.07
N LYS A 484 6.83 10.10 25.33
CA LYS A 484 7.56 9.04 26.04
C LYS A 484 6.70 7.78 26.19
N ASN A 485 5.43 7.94 26.57
CA ASN A 485 4.51 6.81 26.68
C ASN A 485 4.32 6.12 25.32
N LEU A 486 4.17 6.90 24.25
CA LEU A 486 4.01 6.35 22.90
C LEU A 486 5.24 5.57 22.44
N TYR A 487 6.45 6.10 22.61
CA TYR A 487 7.69 5.40 22.22
C TYR A 487 7.93 4.16 23.08
N ALA A 488 7.67 4.22 24.39
CA ALA A 488 7.76 3.08 25.29
C ALA A 488 6.86 1.92 24.86
N MET A 489 5.58 2.19 24.58
CA MET A 489 4.64 1.15 24.13
C MET A 489 5.05 0.57 22.76
N GLN A 490 5.58 1.39 21.85
CA GLN A 490 6.07 0.89 20.56
C GLN A 490 7.27 -0.03 20.70
N ILE A 491 8.24 0.30 21.57
CA ILE A 491 9.39 -0.57 21.84
C ILE A 491 8.90 -1.95 22.30
N GLN A 492 7.93 -1.99 23.24
CA GLN A 492 7.31 -3.24 23.67
C GLN A 492 6.67 -4.01 22.50
N LEU A 493 5.92 -3.31 21.63
CA LEU A 493 5.34 -3.92 20.43
C LEU A 493 6.41 -4.51 19.51
N PHE A 494 7.44 -3.74 19.11
CA PHE A 494 8.51 -4.18 18.21
C PHE A 494 9.27 -5.38 18.76
N LEU A 495 9.60 -5.40 20.05
CA LEU A 495 10.26 -6.56 20.65
C LEU A 495 9.33 -7.78 20.68
N SER A 496 8.04 -7.60 20.99
CA SER A 496 7.06 -8.68 21.05
C SER A 496 6.68 -9.28 19.69
N MET A 497 6.95 -8.59 18.57
CA MET A 497 6.57 -9.08 17.25
C MET A 497 7.68 -9.86 16.55
N LEU A 498 8.93 -9.78 17.00
CA LEU A 498 10.08 -10.37 16.30
C LEU A 498 9.90 -11.86 15.94
N PRO A 499 9.42 -12.75 16.83
CA PRO A 499 9.21 -14.16 16.47
C PRO A 499 8.17 -14.36 15.36
N LEU A 500 7.22 -13.43 15.23
CA LEU A 500 6.14 -13.52 14.24
C LEU A 500 6.59 -13.20 12.80
N HIS A 501 7.79 -12.62 12.65
CA HIS A 501 8.37 -12.26 11.35
C HIS A 501 9.57 -13.13 10.96
N ALA A 502 9.69 -14.33 11.54
CA ALA A 502 10.78 -15.26 11.24
C ALA A 502 10.78 -15.79 9.79
N ASP A 503 9.69 -15.59 9.06
CA ASP A 503 9.52 -15.95 7.64
C ASP A 503 10.38 -15.08 6.69
N ASP A 504 10.72 -13.86 7.10
CA ASP A 504 11.61 -12.96 6.36
C ASP A 504 12.67 -12.41 7.30
N ARG A 505 13.87 -13.00 7.21
CA ARG A 505 15.00 -12.65 8.08
C ARG A 505 15.41 -11.18 7.95
N ARG A 506 15.42 -10.62 6.73
CA ARG A 506 15.84 -9.23 6.52
C ARG A 506 14.83 -8.26 7.14
N ARG A 507 13.55 -8.56 6.99
CA ARG A 507 12.47 -7.81 7.65
C ARG A 507 12.53 -7.94 9.17
N GLN A 508 12.78 -9.15 9.69
CA GLN A 508 12.96 -9.36 11.12
C GLN A 508 14.14 -8.55 11.68
N ASP A 509 15.26 -8.51 10.97
CA ASP A 509 16.45 -7.74 11.35
C ASP A 509 16.15 -6.22 11.33
N ALA A 510 15.34 -5.73 10.39
CA ALA A 510 14.90 -4.32 10.39
C ALA A 510 13.95 -3.98 11.54
N LEU A 511 12.99 -4.87 11.85
CA LEU A 511 12.10 -4.69 13.01
C LEU A 511 12.89 -4.70 14.32
N PHE A 512 13.90 -5.57 14.42
CA PHE A 512 14.84 -5.62 15.54
C PHE A 512 15.63 -4.32 15.67
N ALA A 513 16.30 -3.88 14.60
CA ALA A 513 17.04 -2.63 14.56
C ALA A 513 16.17 -1.40 14.88
N ASN A 514 14.90 -1.44 14.48
CA ASN A 514 13.96 -0.35 14.74
C ASN A 514 13.64 -0.17 16.23
N ALA A 515 13.70 -1.25 17.04
CA ALA A 515 13.58 -1.13 18.49
C ALA A 515 14.71 -0.26 19.09
N PHE A 516 15.94 -0.38 18.58
CA PHE A 516 17.07 0.48 18.97
C PHE A 516 16.87 1.93 18.53
N ARG A 517 16.37 2.15 17.30
CA ARG A 517 16.01 3.50 16.82
C ARG A 517 15.01 4.18 17.76
N LEU A 518 13.93 3.47 18.12
CA LEU A 518 12.88 4.00 18.98
C LEU A 518 13.38 4.26 20.40
N HIS A 519 14.23 3.37 20.94
CA HIS A 519 14.86 3.57 22.24
C HIS A 519 15.78 4.79 22.27
N GLN A 520 16.58 5.01 21.22
CA GLN A 520 17.41 6.20 21.12
C GLN A 520 16.57 7.49 21.14
N ILE A 521 15.40 7.48 20.48
CA ILE A 521 14.47 8.62 20.52
C ILE A 521 13.91 8.80 21.94
N LEU A 522 13.51 7.71 22.60
CA LEU A 522 13.02 7.75 23.98
C LEU A 522 14.06 8.36 24.95
N LEU A 523 15.34 7.98 24.84
CA LEU A 523 16.41 8.55 25.66
C LEU A 523 16.60 10.05 25.43
N ARG A 524 16.48 10.54 24.18
CA ARG A 524 16.61 11.97 23.86
C ARG A 524 15.46 12.80 24.44
N LEU A 525 14.28 12.21 24.63
CA LEU A 525 13.16 12.87 25.29
C LEU A 525 13.32 12.92 26.82
N ASP A 526 14.19 12.07 27.38
CA ASP A 526 14.49 11.98 28.82
C ASP A 526 15.57 12.96 29.29
N GLN A 527 16.33 13.53 28.36
CA GLN A 527 17.32 14.59 28.59
C GLN A 527 16.66 15.96 28.46
#